data_AF-A0A950S8H2-F1
#
_entry.id   AF-A0A950S8H2-F1
#
_cell.length_a   1.000
_cell.length_b   1.000
_cell.length_c   1.000
_cell.angle_alpha   90.00
_cell.angle_beta   90.00
_cell.angle_gamma   90.00
#
_symmetry.space_group_name_H-M   'P 1'
#
loop_
_entity.id
_entity.type
_entity.pdbx_description
1 polymer ?
#
loop_
_entity_poly.entity_id
_entity_poly.type
_entity_poly.pdbx_seq_one_letter_code
_entity_poly.pdbx_strand_id
1 'polypeptide(L)'
;MSEDGTIAELGHYETTEVGHEKKYETVVSSGQSALKALLTMNGGATIAFLSFIAHLLDNKTFSPASVPLFVPALQLFIYGTFITVFAYGTIFLTNCLSSRSWHRSSNWMFGATLLCGFASIGFFLAASWRAVDAFQTFSKALKP
;
A
#
# COMPACT_ATOMS: atom_id res chain seq x y z
N MET A 1 -42.03 4.59 -38.08
CA MET A 1 -42.26 3.45 -37.18
C MET A 1 -41.57 2.24 -37.78
N SER A 2 -40.33 2.02 -37.37
CA SER A 2 -39.52 0.84 -37.70
C SER A 2 -38.54 0.66 -36.54
N GLU A 3 -39.09 0.19 -35.41
CA GLU A 3 -38.40 -0.19 -34.17
C GLU A 3 -37.63 -1.52 -34.31
N ASP A 4 -37.06 -1.80 -35.48
CA ASP A 4 -36.50 -3.13 -35.81
C ASP A 4 -35.00 -3.10 -36.13
N GLY A 5 -34.35 -1.94 -35.93
CA GLY A 5 -32.91 -1.76 -36.15
C GLY A 5 -32.06 -1.76 -34.87
N THR A 6 -32.68 -1.67 -33.69
CA THR A 6 -31.95 -1.50 -32.41
C THR A 6 -31.85 -2.79 -31.60
N ILE A 7 -32.68 -3.80 -31.89
CA ILE A 7 -32.72 -5.06 -31.11
C ILE A 7 -31.69 -6.09 -31.62
N ALA A 8 -31.24 -6.00 -32.86
CA ALA A 8 -30.30 -6.97 -33.45
C ALA A 8 -28.84 -6.81 -32.98
N GLU A 9 -28.46 -5.66 -32.43
CA GLU A 9 -27.12 -5.39 -31.85
C GLU A 9 -27.02 -5.74 -30.36
N LEU A 10 -28.06 -6.33 -29.76
CA LEU A 10 -28.05 -6.75 -28.35
C LEU A 10 -27.89 -8.28 -28.17
N GLY A 11 -27.73 -9.03 -29.26
CA GLY A 11 -27.77 -10.50 -29.27
C GLY A 11 -26.43 -11.24 -29.22
N HIS A 12 -25.29 -10.53 -29.33
CA HIS A 12 -23.96 -11.15 -29.24
C HIS A 12 -23.10 -10.44 -28.19
N TYR A 13 -23.61 -10.35 -26.95
CA TYR A 13 -22.70 -10.47 -25.82
C TYR A 13 -22.26 -11.94 -25.79
N GLU A 14 -21.34 -12.33 -26.67
CA GLU A 14 -20.47 -13.45 -26.35
C GLU A 14 -19.89 -13.10 -24.99
N THR A 15 -20.31 -13.81 -23.96
CA THR A 15 -19.50 -14.00 -22.76
C THR A 15 -18.21 -14.65 -23.25
N THR A 16 -17.30 -13.84 -23.80
CA THR A 16 -15.95 -14.24 -24.13
C THR A 16 -15.41 -14.67 -22.79
N GLU A 17 -15.34 -15.98 -22.55
CA GLU A 17 -14.66 -16.51 -21.39
C GLU A 17 -13.26 -15.92 -21.44
N VAL A 18 -13.02 -14.92 -20.59
CA VAL A 18 -11.74 -14.24 -20.55
C VAL A 18 -10.74 -15.32 -20.18
N GLY A 19 -9.86 -15.65 -21.13
CA GLY A 19 -8.87 -16.71 -20.97
C GLY A 19 -8.10 -16.53 -19.67
N HIS A 20 -7.73 -17.64 -19.02
CA HIS A 20 -7.04 -17.64 -17.72
C HIS A 20 -5.82 -16.70 -17.69
N GLU A 21 -5.11 -16.58 -18.81
CA GLU A 21 -3.96 -15.68 -18.97
C GLU A 21 -4.36 -14.20 -18.83
N LYS A 22 -5.41 -13.76 -19.54
CA LYS A 22 -5.93 -12.39 -19.46
C LYS A 22 -6.47 -12.06 -18.06
N LYS A 23 -7.08 -13.05 -17.38
CA LYS A 23 -7.50 -12.91 -15.98
C LYS A 23 -6.29 -12.70 -15.06
N TYR A 24 -5.22 -13.46 -15.26
CA TYR A 24 -3.99 -13.35 -14.47
C TYR A 24 -3.28 -12.01 -14.66
N GLU A 25 -3.13 -11.54 -15.91
CA GLU A 25 -2.55 -10.22 -16.20
C GLU A 25 -3.33 -9.08 -15.55
N THR A 26 -4.66 -9.16 -15.58
CA THR A 26 -5.53 -8.17 -14.93
C THR A 26 -5.30 -8.13 -13.43
N VAL A 27 -5.21 -9.30 -12.77
CA VAL A 27 -4.94 -9.38 -11.33
C VAL A 27 -3.57 -8.83 -10.98
N VAL A 28 -2.53 -9.15 -11.75
CA VAL A 28 -1.17 -8.64 -11.52
C VAL A 28 -1.12 -7.11 -11.71
N SER A 29 -1.74 -6.58 -12.76
CA SER A 29 -1.80 -5.14 -13.03
C SER A 29 -2.55 -4.37 -11.94
N SER A 30 -3.67 -4.92 -11.48
CA SER A 30 -4.41 -4.37 -10.33
C SER A 30 -3.57 -4.42 -9.05
N GLY A 31 -2.85 -5.51 -8.81
CA GLY A 31 -1.96 -5.66 -7.65
C GLY A 31 -0.79 -4.66 -7.65
N GLN A 32 -0.17 -4.43 -8.80
CA GLN A 32 0.88 -3.41 -8.95
C GLN A 32 0.34 -2.00 -8.68
N SER A 33 -0.88 -1.71 -9.14
CA SER A 33 -1.56 -0.43 -8.88
C SER A 33 -1.84 -0.26 -7.39
N ALA A 34 -2.32 -1.30 -6.72
CA ALA A 34 -2.55 -1.30 -5.28
C ALA A 34 -1.25 -1.08 -4.48
N LEU A 35 -0.16 -1.76 -4.84
CA LEU A 35 1.13 -1.56 -4.18
C LEU A 35 1.69 -0.15 -4.39
N LYS A 36 1.52 0.45 -5.58
CA LYS A 36 1.89 1.87 -5.80
C LYS A 36 1.10 2.79 -4.88
N ALA A 37 -0.21 2.58 -4.75
CA ALA A 37 -1.04 3.34 -3.83
C ALA A 37 -0.58 3.17 -2.37
N LEU A 38 -0.27 1.94 -1.94
CA LEU A 38 0.28 1.68 -0.61
C LEU A 38 1.65 2.34 -0.38
N LEU A 39 2.50 2.39 -1.41
CA LEU A 39 3.81 3.03 -1.32
C LEU A 39 3.66 4.54 -1.17
N THR A 40 2.81 5.16 -1.98
CA THR A 40 2.48 6.58 -1.89
C THR A 40 1.86 6.92 -0.54
N MET A 41 0.95 6.09 -0.03
CA MET A 41 0.29 6.29 1.25
C MET A 41 1.29 6.19 2.42
N ASN A 42 2.05 5.11 2.53
CA ASN A 42 3.05 4.92 3.59
C ASN A 42 4.18 5.95 3.51
N GLY A 43 4.75 6.14 2.32
CA GLY A 43 5.84 7.09 2.09
C GLY A 43 5.39 8.53 2.32
N GLY A 44 4.23 8.91 1.80
CA GLY A 44 3.63 10.24 2.00
C GLY A 44 3.35 10.53 3.46
N ALA A 45 2.76 9.58 4.20
CA ALA A 45 2.54 9.71 5.64
C ALA A 45 3.86 9.83 6.41
N THR A 46 4.89 9.05 6.05
CA THR A 46 6.23 9.14 6.66
C THR A 46 6.81 10.54 6.51
N ILE A 47 6.79 11.09 5.29
CA ILE A 47 7.33 12.43 4.99
C ILE A 47 6.53 13.51 5.72
N ALA A 48 5.20 13.43 5.69
CA ALA A 48 4.34 14.38 6.39
C ALA A 48 4.59 14.35 7.91
N PHE A 49 4.77 13.17 8.49
CA PHE A 49 5.03 13.00 9.91
C PHE A 49 6.42 13.52 10.31
N LEU A 50 7.46 13.27 9.51
CA LEU A 50 8.79 13.83 9.72
C LEU A 50 8.79 15.35 9.61
N SER A 51 8.11 15.90 8.60
CA SER A 51 7.97 17.35 8.42
C SER A 51 7.26 18.00 9.60
N PHE A 52 6.22 17.35 10.10
CA PHE A 52 5.51 17.80 11.28
C PHE A 52 6.40 17.80 12.54
N ILE A 53 7.15 16.73 12.79
CA ILE A 53 8.09 16.64 13.92
C ILE A 53 9.18 17.72 13.81
N ALA A 54 9.74 17.93 12.61
CA ALA A 54 10.74 18.96 12.37
C ALA A 54 10.20 20.36 12.71
N HIS A 55 8.98 20.68 12.25
CA HIS A 55 8.34 21.95 12.53
C HIS A 55 8.13 22.21 14.03
N LEU A 56 7.77 21.17 14.80
CA LEU A 56 7.61 21.29 16.25
C LEU A 56 8.93 21.55 16.98
N LEU A 57 10.02 20.91 16.53
CA LEU A 57 11.35 21.10 17.09
C LEU A 57 11.85 22.52 16.84
N ASP A 58 11.66 23.04 15.63
CA ASP A 58 12.08 24.40 15.25
C ASP A 58 11.37 25.48 16.06
N ASN A 59 10.07 25.30 16.33
CA ASN A 59 9.27 26.28 17.07
C ASN A 59 9.55 26.31 18.59
N LYS A 60 10.49 25.50 19.11
CA LYS A 60 10.78 25.32 20.56
C LYS A 60 9.55 25.02 21.42
N THR A 61 8.43 24.66 20.80
CA THR A 61 7.21 24.19 21.48
C THR A 61 7.41 22.79 22.05
N PHE A 62 8.51 22.14 21.64
CA PHE A 62 8.93 20.81 22.04
C PHE A 62 10.04 20.85 23.09
N SER A 63 9.80 20.19 24.22
CA SER A 63 10.91 19.66 25.01
C SER A 63 11.51 18.46 24.25
N PRO A 64 12.84 18.36 24.10
CA PRO A 64 13.50 17.19 23.49
C PRO A 64 13.07 15.84 24.10
N ALA A 65 12.60 15.85 25.35
CA ALA A 65 12.06 14.68 26.04
C ALA A 65 10.77 14.11 25.41
N SER A 66 10.07 14.86 24.55
CA SER A 66 8.84 14.42 23.88
C SER A 66 9.08 13.69 22.56
N VAL A 67 10.28 13.81 21.97
CA VAL A 67 10.64 13.16 20.69
C VAL A 67 10.49 11.63 20.72
N PRO A 68 10.90 10.93 21.80
CA PRO A 68 10.74 9.48 21.87
C PRO A 68 9.30 8.97 21.76
N LEU A 69 8.29 9.81 22.05
CA LEU A 69 6.87 9.43 21.94
C LEU A 69 6.46 9.11 20.50
N PHE A 70 7.08 9.77 19.51
CA PHE A 70 6.72 9.65 18.10
C PHE A 70 7.54 8.58 17.36
N VAL A 71 8.64 8.09 17.97
CA VAL A 71 9.54 7.10 17.36
C VAL A 71 8.84 5.79 16.99
N PRO A 72 7.98 5.20 17.83
CA PRO A 72 7.31 3.95 17.47
C PRO A 72 6.40 4.09 16.24
N ALA A 73 5.69 5.22 16.12
CA ALA A 73 4.84 5.49 14.96
C ALA A 73 5.69 5.65 13.68
N LEU A 74 6.80 6.40 13.78
CA LEU A 74 7.72 6.61 12.67
C LEU A 74 8.35 5.29 12.17
N GLN A 75 8.77 4.41 13.10
CA GLN A 75 9.33 3.10 12.75
C GLN A 75 8.32 2.24 11.98
N LEU A 76 7.06 2.22 12.41
CA LEU A 76 6.01 1.45 11.74
C LEU A 76 5.72 2.00 10.33
N PHE A 77 5.72 3.32 10.13
CA PHE A 77 5.61 3.91 8.79
C PHE A 77 6.79 3.54 7.88
N ILE A 78 8.02 3.52 8.41
CA ILE A 78 9.21 3.08 7.68
C ILE A 78 9.10 1.61 7.29
N TYR A 79 8.68 0.74 8.21
CA TYR A 79 8.50 -0.70 7.93
C TYR A 79 7.39 -0.94 6.91
N GLY A 80 6.25 -0.25 7.00
CA GLY A 80 5.18 -0.33 6.01
C GLY A 80 5.65 0.09 4.62
N THR A 81 6.42 1.18 4.53
CA THR A 81 7.06 1.64 3.28
C THR A 81 8.00 0.58 2.73
N PHE A 82 8.94 0.08 3.55
CA PHE A 82 9.93 -0.92 3.13
C PHE A 82 9.28 -2.21 2.64
N ILE A 83 8.29 -2.74 3.37
CA ILE A 83 7.57 -3.96 2.99
C ILE A 83 6.81 -3.78 1.68
N THR A 84 6.27 -2.59 1.43
CA THR A 84 5.62 -2.29 0.14
C THR A 84 6.61 -2.30 -1.01
N VAL A 85 7.78 -1.69 -0.84
CA VAL A 85 8.86 -1.71 -1.85
C VAL A 85 9.35 -3.15 -2.07
N PHE A 86 9.52 -3.91 -1.00
CA PHE A 86 9.91 -5.31 -1.06
C PHE A 86 8.89 -6.15 -1.84
N ALA A 87 7.59 -5.97 -1.55
CA ALA A 87 6.50 -6.60 -2.31
C ALA A 87 6.58 -6.25 -3.80
N TYR A 88 6.85 -4.98 -4.12
CA TYR A 88 7.02 -4.53 -5.51
C TYR A 88 8.19 -5.25 -6.19
N GLY A 89 9.31 -5.41 -5.50
CA GLY A 89 10.47 -6.19 -5.97
C GLY A 89 10.14 -7.66 -6.21
N THR A 90 9.34 -8.29 -5.33
CA THR A 90 8.92 -9.69 -5.51
C THR A 90 8.04 -9.91 -6.75
N ILE A 91 7.22 -8.93 -7.16
CA ILE A 91 6.46 -9.00 -8.41
C ILE A 91 7.40 -9.02 -9.62
N PHE A 92 8.41 -8.16 -9.64
CA PHE A 92 9.41 -8.18 -10.72
C PHE A 92 10.12 -9.52 -10.80
N LEU A 93 10.51 -10.06 -9.65
CA LEU A 93 11.16 -11.37 -9.58
C LEU A 93 10.23 -12.49 -10.07
N THR A 94 8.96 -12.45 -9.68
CA THR A 94 7.91 -13.37 -10.15
C THR A 94 7.78 -13.35 -11.67
N ASN A 95 7.72 -12.15 -12.27
CA ASN A 95 7.64 -11.99 -13.72
C ASN A 95 8.89 -12.54 -14.45
N CYS A 96 10.09 -12.27 -13.91
CA CYS A 96 11.34 -12.81 -14.46
C CYS A 96 11.41 -14.35 -14.37
N LEU A 97 10.98 -14.94 -13.25
CA LEU A 97 11.00 -16.40 -13.07
C LEU A 97 9.91 -17.10 -13.90
N SER A 98 8.76 -16.47 -14.07
CA SER A 98 7.69 -16.98 -14.92
C SER A 98 8.13 -17.10 -16.38
N SER A 99 8.93 -16.15 -16.87
CA SER A 99 9.54 -16.21 -18.22
C SER A 99 10.49 -17.40 -18.41
N ARG A 100 10.98 -18.04 -17.33
CA ARG A 100 11.92 -19.17 -17.36
C ARG A 100 11.25 -20.52 -17.05
N SER A 101 9.92 -20.61 -17.19
CA SER A 101 9.08 -21.81 -16.96
C SER A 101 9.13 -22.42 -15.53
N TRP A 102 9.49 -21.65 -14.51
CA TRP A 102 9.58 -22.15 -13.12
C TRP A 102 8.28 -21.96 -12.33
N HIS A 103 7.21 -22.66 -12.72
CA HIS A 103 5.85 -22.46 -12.19
C HIS A 103 5.73 -22.59 -10.65
N ARG A 104 6.50 -23.47 -10.02
CA ARG A 104 6.43 -23.72 -8.56
C ARG A 104 6.97 -22.55 -7.72
N SER A 105 7.89 -21.76 -8.26
CA SER A 105 8.48 -20.60 -7.56
C SER A 105 7.62 -19.35 -7.70
N SER A 106 6.96 -19.18 -8.86
CA SER A 106 6.06 -18.05 -9.14
C SER A 106 4.87 -17.97 -8.15
N ASN A 107 4.20 -19.10 -7.89
CA ASN A 107 3.07 -19.13 -6.95
C ASN A 107 3.46 -18.75 -5.51
N TRP A 108 4.65 -19.15 -5.06
CA TRP A 108 5.17 -18.80 -3.73
C TRP A 108 5.48 -17.30 -3.63
N MET A 109 6.09 -16.72 -4.66
CA MET A 109 6.40 -15.29 -4.68
C MET A 109 5.12 -14.44 -4.73
N PHE A 110 4.11 -14.86 -5.49
CA PHE A 110 2.80 -14.19 -5.51
C PHE A 110 2.13 -14.20 -4.13
N GLY A 111 2.15 -15.34 -3.43
CA GLY A 111 1.66 -15.43 -2.05
C GLY A 111 2.43 -14.52 -1.09
N ALA A 112 3.76 -14.46 -1.23
CA ALA A 112 4.61 -13.56 -0.44
C ALA A 112 4.29 -12.08 -0.71
N THR A 113 4.10 -11.68 -1.97
CA THR A 113 3.70 -10.32 -2.35
C THR A 113 2.38 -9.93 -1.68
N LEU A 114 1.38 -10.82 -1.71
CA LEU A 114 0.07 -10.56 -1.13
C LEU A 114 0.16 -10.40 0.40
N LEU A 115 0.93 -11.28 1.06
CA LEU A 115 1.17 -11.19 2.50
C LEU A 115 1.89 -9.88 2.88
N CYS A 116 2.90 -9.47 2.10
CA CYS A 116 3.58 -8.19 2.28
C CYS A 116 2.62 -7.00 2.08
N GLY A 117 1.73 -7.05 1.10
CA GLY A 117 0.71 -6.02 0.89
C GLY A 117 -0.21 -5.86 2.10
N PHE A 118 -0.73 -6.96 2.65
CA PHE A 118 -1.55 -6.92 3.86
C PHE A 118 -0.77 -6.48 5.09
N ALA A 119 0.47 -6.96 5.26
CA ALA A 119 1.34 -6.54 6.33
C ALA A 119 1.60 -5.03 6.28
N SER A 120 1.84 -4.47 5.09
CA SER A 120 2.00 -3.03 4.87
C SER A 120 0.79 -2.22 5.33
N ILE A 121 -0.43 -2.67 4.99
CA ILE A 121 -1.67 -2.04 5.47
C ILE A 121 -1.74 -2.10 7.00
N GLY A 122 -1.41 -3.25 7.59
CA GLY A 122 -1.37 -3.41 9.04
C GLY A 122 -0.38 -2.45 9.71
N PHE A 123 0.82 -2.29 9.15
CA PHE A 123 1.81 -1.33 9.61
C PHE A 123 1.31 0.11 9.50
N PHE A 124 0.66 0.48 8.40
CA PHE A 124 0.09 1.81 8.24
C PHE A 124 -0.96 2.14 9.31
N LEU A 125 -1.89 1.20 9.57
CA LEU A 125 -2.94 1.38 10.57
C LEU A 125 -2.35 1.48 11.98
N ALA A 126 -1.40 0.60 12.31
CA ALA A 126 -0.72 0.63 13.60
C ALA A 126 0.10 1.90 13.78
N ALA A 127 0.82 2.35 12.74
CA ALA A 127 1.58 3.60 12.76
C ALA A 127 0.67 4.81 12.98
N SER A 128 -0.45 4.87 12.27
CA SER A 128 -1.44 5.94 12.38
C SER A 128 -2.04 5.99 13.79
N TRP A 129 -2.39 4.84 14.35
CA TRP A 129 -2.89 4.76 15.73
C TRP A 129 -1.84 5.27 16.73
N ARG A 130 -0.61 4.77 16.64
CA ARG A 130 0.49 5.20 17.52
C ARG A 130 0.81 6.68 17.38
N ALA A 131 0.71 7.23 16.18
CA ALA A 131 0.87 8.65 15.94
C ALA A 131 -0.19 9.43 16.72
N VAL A 132 -1.47 9.06 16.59
CA VAL A 132 -2.58 9.69 17.33
C VAL A 132 -2.38 9.60 18.85
N ASP A 133 -1.95 8.45 19.37
CA ASP A 133 -1.67 8.30 20.80
C ASP A 133 -0.53 9.22 21.27
N ALA A 134 0.54 9.32 20.49
CA ALA A 134 1.67 10.22 20.77
C ALA A 134 1.21 11.68 20.76
N PHE A 135 0.37 12.06 19.79
CA PHE A 135 -0.25 13.38 19.73
C PHE A 135 -1.10 13.70 20.94
N GLN A 136 -2.00 12.81 21.34
CA GLN A 136 -2.86 13.04 22.51
C GLN A 136 -2.04 13.15 23.80
N THR A 137 -0.99 12.34 23.93
CA THR A 137 -0.08 12.38 25.08
C THR A 137 0.68 13.71 25.12
N PHE A 138 1.20 14.14 23.97
CA PHE A 138 1.87 15.43 23.83
C PHE A 138 0.93 16.61 24.13
N SER A 139 -0.30 16.60 23.61
CA SER A 139 -1.29 17.65 23.88
C SER A 139 -1.69 17.74 25.36
N LYS A 140 -1.76 16.60 26.06
CA LYS A 140 -2.01 16.59 27.51
C LYS A 140 -0.84 17.21 28.29
N ALA A 141 0.39 16.94 27.89
CA ALA A 141 1.59 17.50 28.51
C ALA A 141 1.74 19.02 28.30
N LEU A 142 1.11 19.57 27.26
CA LEU A 142 1.07 21.01 26.98
C LEU A 142 -0.03 21.77 27.74
N LYS A 143 -1.03 21.08 28.31
CA LYS A 143 -2.08 21.73 29.10
C LYS A 143 -1.48 22.13 30.46
N PRO A 144 -1.51 23.42 30.84
CA PRO A 144 -0.95 23.91 32.09
C PRO A 144 -1.67 23.35 33.33
#